data_AF-A0ABD1VMR2-F1
#
_entry.id   AF-A0ABD1VMR2-F1
#
_cell.length_a   1.000
_cell.length_b   1.000
_cell.length_c   1.000
_cell.angle_alpha   90.00
_cell.angle_beta   90.00
_cell.angle_gamma   90.00
#
_symmetry.space_group_name_H-M   'P 1'
#
loop_
_entity.id
_entity.type
_entity.pdbx_description
1 polymer ?
#
loop_
_entity_poly.entity_id
_entity_poly.type
_entity_poly.pdbx_seq_one_letter_code
_entity_poly.pdbx_strand_id
1 'polypeptide(L)'
;MVGNGKTPPPVRRRRRRYRKQYPGEMKGITEEMRFVAMKLRNSGKKKGEENLSVDDKELEKNGEKEENSSLDKANYDSNRKGETWQPSMEGFLKYLVDSKLVFSTVERIVDESSDVSYVYFRKTGLERSECLSKDLDWFSRQGNSIPQPSNPGVTYAQYLEELAEKSPPLFLCHFYNIYFSHIAGGQVIAKQKLEVAEFSGLRSSGCVTFAKNARETSFFDAVAAQITPKTTGSTPVKGQTVAKLKVAINGFGRIGRNFLRCWHGRKDSPLEVIVVNDSGGVKNASHLLKYDSMLGTFKADVKIVDNETISVDGKPIKVVSNRDPLKLPWAELGIDIVIEGTGVFVDGPGAGKHIQAGAKKVIITAPAKGADIPTYVVGVNEQDYGHDVANIISNASCTTNCLAPFVKVMDEELGIVKGTMTTTHSYTGDQRLLDASHRDLRRARAAALNIVPTSTGAAKAVSLVLPQLKGKLNGIALRVPTPNVSVVDLVVNVEKKGITAEDVNAAFRKAADGPLKGILDVCDVPLVSVDFRCSDVSSTIDSSLTMVMGDDMVKVVAWYDNEWGYSQRVVDLAHLVANKWPGVAAQGSGDPLEDFCETNPADKECKVFEA
;
A
#
# COMPACT_ATOMS: atom_id res chain seq x y z
N MET A 1 -17.89 52.38 -53.39
CA MET A 1 -18.89 51.42 -52.86
C MET A 1 -18.25 50.77 -51.64
N VAL A 2 -18.60 51.08 -50.38
CA VAL A 2 -19.91 51.18 -49.70
C VAL A 2 -20.56 49.80 -49.53
N GLY A 3 -20.63 49.31 -48.29
CA GLY A 3 -21.23 48.02 -47.90
C GLY A 3 -20.82 47.59 -46.47
N ASN A 4 -21.79 47.53 -45.54
CA ASN A 4 -21.59 47.24 -44.11
C ASN A 4 -21.36 45.73 -43.81
N GLY A 5 -20.79 45.30 -42.67
CA GLY A 5 -20.16 46.02 -41.55
C GLY A 5 -20.03 45.20 -40.25
N LYS A 6 -19.48 45.82 -39.19
CA LYS A 6 -19.29 45.35 -37.78
C LYS A 6 -18.14 44.36 -37.48
N THR A 7 -17.07 44.89 -36.88
CA THR A 7 -15.97 44.18 -36.19
C THR A 7 -16.07 44.28 -34.66
N PRO A 8 -15.60 43.29 -33.88
CA PRO A 8 -15.50 43.37 -32.40
C PRO A 8 -14.18 44.01 -31.90
N PRO A 9 -14.15 44.60 -30.68
CA PRO A 9 -12.96 45.31 -30.15
C PRO A 9 -11.98 44.42 -29.33
N PRO A 10 -10.69 44.78 -29.24
CA PRO A 10 -9.66 44.01 -28.52
C PRO A 10 -9.45 44.47 -27.05
N VAL A 11 -9.49 43.56 -26.07
CA VAL A 11 -9.29 43.90 -24.64
C VAL A 11 -8.25 43.02 -23.92
N ARG A 12 -7.00 43.49 -23.98
CA ARG A 12 -5.96 43.50 -22.92
C ARG A 12 -5.85 42.29 -21.96
N ARG A 13 -4.80 41.48 -22.16
CA ARG A 13 -4.14 40.68 -21.11
C ARG A 13 -3.81 41.56 -19.89
N ARG A 14 -4.25 41.19 -18.67
CA ARG A 14 -3.73 41.73 -17.40
C ARG A 14 -2.90 40.68 -16.65
N ARG A 15 -1.57 40.83 -16.67
CA ARG A 15 -0.67 40.15 -15.72
C ARG A 15 -1.06 40.55 -14.29
N ARG A 16 -1.45 39.60 -13.42
CA ARG A 16 -1.42 39.84 -11.97
C ARG A 16 0.06 39.84 -11.55
N ARG A 17 0.54 40.99 -11.08
CA ARG A 17 1.87 41.09 -10.46
C ARG A 17 1.85 40.35 -9.12
N TYR A 18 2.77 39.43 -8.88
CA TYR A 18 3.15 39.10 -7.51
C TYR A 18 3.75 40.39 -6.89
N ARG A 19 3.13 40.89 -5.82
CA ARG A 19 3.64 42.02 -5.05
C ARG A 19 4.67 41.46 -4.05
N LYS A 20 5.81 42.13 -3.89
CA LYS A 20 6.83 41.74 -2.90
C LYS A 20 6.20 41.56 -1.52
N GLN A 21 6.61 40.51 -0.81
CA GLN A 21 6.35 40.39 0.62
C GLN A 21 7.11 41.49 1.37
N TYR A 22 6.47 42.05 2.38
CA TYR A 22 7.14 42.62 3.55
C TYR A 22 7.01 41.61 4.70
N PRO A 23 8.02 41.45 5.57
CA PRO A 23 7.92 40.59 6.74
C PRO A 23 7.13 41.30 7.85
N GLY A 24 6.25 40.58 8.57
CA GLY A 24 5.72 41.05 9.86
C GLY A 24 4.21 41.33 10.00
N GLU A 25 3.32 40.62 9.31
CA GLU A 25 1.88 40.62 9.66
C GLU A 25 1.34 39.18 9.77
N MET A 26 0.65 38.86 10.87
CA MET A 26 -0.11 37.61 10.99
C MET A 26 -1.43 37.74 10.21
N LYS A 27 -1.79 36.70 9.44
CA LYS A 27 -3.02 36.70 8.63
C LYS A 27 -4.13 35.90 9.26
N GLY A 28 -5.20 36.59 9.66
CA GLY A 28 -6.52 35.96 9.76
C GLY A 28 -7.17 35.78 8.39
N ILE A 29 -8.01 34.74 8.28
CA ILE A 29 -9.00 34.47 7.22
C ILE A 29 -8.43 34.19 5.80
N THR A 30 -8.62 32.96 5.32
CA THR A 30 -8.23 32.51 3.97
C THR A 30 -9.22 32.97 2.88
N GLU A 31 -8.79 32.99 1.62
CA GLU A 31 -9.59 33.51 0.49
C GLU A 31 -10.80 32.64 0.11
N GLU A 32 -10.91 31.42 0.63
CA GLU A 32 -11.91 30.41 0.21
C GLU A 32 -13.35 30.79 0.59
N MET A 33 -13.56 31.41 1.76
CA MET A 33 -14.89 31.89 2.17
C MET A 33 -15.46 32.96 1.23
N ARG A 34 -14.61 33.74 0.55
CA ARG A 34 -15.07 34.73 -0.44
C ARG A 34 -15.67 34.08 -1.70
N PHE A 35 -15.26 32.86 -2.02
CA PHE A 35 -15.75 32.15 -3.21
C PHE A 35 -17.20 31.65 -3.02
N VAL A 36 -17.55 31.22 -1.81
CA VAL A 36 -18.94 30.85 -1.43
C VAL A 36 -19.84 32.09 -1.45
N ALA A 37 -19.41 33.17 -0.77
CA ALA A 37 -20.16 34.42 -0.72
C ALA A 37 -20.42 35.05 -2.11
N MET A 38 -19.50 34.91 -3.07
CA MET A 38 -19.72 35.38 -4.45
C MET A 38 -20.75 34.56 -5.22
N LYS A 39 -20.86 33.24 -5.01
CA LYS A 39 -21.85 32.40 -5.71
C LYS A 39 -23.29 32.69 -5.28
N LEU A 40 -23.50 33.00 -4.00
CA LEU A 40 -24.84 33.17 -3.41
C LEU A 40 -25.56 34.47 -3.82
N ARG A 41 -24.89 35.41 -4.49
CA ARG A 41 -25.47 36.73 -4.82
C ARG A 41 -26.39 36.74 -6.06
N ASN A 42 -26.37 35.69 -6.89
CA ASN A 42 -26.99 35.72 -8.24
C ASN A 42 -28.31 34.94 -8.38
N SER A 43 -28.79 34.23 -7.35
CA SER A 43 -29.89 33.26 -7.46
C SER A 43 -31.23 33.67 -6.82
N GLY A 44 -31.29 34.76 -6.04
CA GLY A 44 -32.48 35.13 -5.26
C GLY A 44 -33.41 36.16 -5.90
N LYS A 45 -34.40 35.76 -6.72
CA LYS A 45 -35.60 36.55 -7.07
C LYS A 45 -36.82 35.67 -7.38
N LYS A 46 -38.00 36.08 -6.89
CA LYS A 46 -39.33 35.40 -6.82
C LYS A 46 -39.43 34.44 -5.61
N LYS A 47 -40.23 34.76 -4.58
CA LYS A 47 -41.71 34.60 -4.42
C LYS A 47 -42.13 33.12 -4.32
N GLY A 48 -42.89 32.65 -3.34
CA GLY A 48 -43.48 33.29 -2.14
C GLY A 48 -44.97 32.89 -1.96
N GLU A 49 -45.53 33.05 -0.75
CA GLU A 49 -46.94 32.74 -0.40
C GLU A 49 -47.28 31.19 -0.44
N GLU A 50 -48.22 30.47 0.23
CA GLU A 50 -49.01 30.42 1.52
C GLU A 50 -49.80 29.04 1.57
N ASN A 51 -50.54 28.48 2.58
CA ASN A 51 -50.70 28.50 4.08
C ASN A 51 -51.88 27.50 4.51
N LEU A 52 -52.15 27.23 5.82
CA LEU A 52 -53.37 26.55 6.44
C LEU A 52 -53.63 25.02 6.15
N SER A 53 -54.46 24.19 6.83
CA SER A 53 -55.09 24.04 8.20
C SER A 53 -55.97 22.72 8.27
N VAL A 54 -56.52 22.07 9.34
CA VAL A 54 -56.40 21.94 10.84
C VAL A 54 -57.39 20.81 11.35
N ASP A 55 -57.09 20.07 12.44
CA ASP A 55 -57.92 19.15 13.32
C ASP A 55 -58.71 17.93 12.70
N ASP A 56 -59.32 16.94 13.41
CA ASP A 56 -59.69 16.72 14.84
C ASP A 56 -59.98 15.21 15.22
N LYS A 57 -59.74 14.78 16.50
CA LYS A 57 -60.41 13.69 17.33
C LYS A 57 -60.62 12.22 16.79
N GLU A 58 -60.92 11.14 17.54
CA GLU A 58 -61.04 10.78 18.99
C GLU A 58 -60.68 9.27 19.29
N LEU A 59 -61.34 8.59 20.25
CA LEU A 59 -60.91 7.36 20.98
C LEU A 59 -61.91 6.15 20.82
N GLU A 60 -61.79 4.91 21.37
CA GLU A 60 -60.85 4.25 22.32
C GLU A 60 -60.93 2.67 22.28
N LYS A 61 -59.96 1.98 22.94
CA LYS A 61 -60.01 0.67 23.66
C LYS A 61 -60.14 -0.74 22.98
N ASN A 62 -59.34 -1.66 23.59
CA ASN A 62 -59.51 -3.12 23.81
C ASN A 62 -59.26 -4.16 22.67
N GLY A 63 -58.45 -5.18 22.99
CA GLY A 63 -58.44 -6.50 22.33
C GLY A 63 -57.05 -7.16 22.17
N GLU A 64 -56.77 -8.26 22.87
CA GLU A 64 -55.58 -9.10 22.65
C GLU A 64 -55.83 -10.18 21.60
N LYS A 65 -54.93 -10.32 20.61
CA LYS A 65 -54.40 -11.62 20.12
C LYS A 65 -53.25 -11.46 19.11
N GLU A 66 -52.51 -12.55 18.93
CA GLU A 66 -51.30 -12.64 18.12
C GLU A 66 -51.62 -12.66 16.61
N GLU A 67 -50.94 -11.83 15.81
CA GLU A 67 -50.64 -12.16 14.41
C GLU A 67 -49.48 -11.29 13.86
N ASN A 68 -48.59 -11.94 13.08
CA ASN A 68 -47.70 -11.34 12.06
C ASN A 68 -46.89 -10.07 12.41
N SER A 69 -45.65 -10.24 12.91
CA SER A 69 -44.63 -9.17 13.00
C SER A 69 -44.01 -8.81 11.63
N SER A 70 -44.85 -8.56 10.62
CA SER A 70 -44.47 -7.99 9.31
C SER A 70 -44.70 -6.47 9.24
N LEU A 71 -45.17 -5.85 10.33
CA LEU A 71 -45.58 -4.44 10.39
C LEU A 71 -44.57 -3.50 11.08
N ASP A 72 -43.62 -4.00 11.87
CA ASP A 72 -42.69 -3.15 12.65
C ASP A 72 -41.73 -2.28 11.82
N LYS A 73 -41.64 -2.51 10.51
CA LYS A 73 -40.88 -1.65 9.59
C LYS A 73 -41.65 -0.41 9.11
N ALA A 74 -42.95 -0.31 9.35
CA ALA A 74 -43.75 0.85 8.92
C ALA A 74 -43.74 2.01 9.95
N ASN A 75 -43.63 1.71 11.24
CA ASN A 75 -43.78 2.70 12.31
C ASN A 75 -42.48 3.34 12.83
N TYR A 76 -41.31 2.91 12.36
CA TYR A 76 -40.04 3.55 12.72
C TYR A 76 -39.69 4.77 11.84
N ASP A 77 -40.33 4.90 10.66
CA ASP A 77 -39.98 5.87 9.62
C ASP A 77 -41.03 7.00 9.44
N SER A 78 -42.13 6.94 10.19
CA SER A 78 -43.28 7.84 10.04
C SER A 78 -43.16 9.17 10.81
N ASN A 79 -42.31 9.24 11.84
CA ASN A 79 -42.34 10.32 12.84
C ASN A 79 -41.09 11.24 12.86
N ARG A 80 -40.32 11.28 11.77
CA ARG A 80 -39.27 12.29 11.52
C ARG A 80 -39.27 12.82 10.08
N LYS A 81 -40.35 13.47 9.67
CA LYS A 81 -40.25 14.60 8.73
C LYS A 81 -39.65 15.81 9.46
N GLY A 82 -38.40 15.65 9.90
CA GLY A 82 -37.63 16.71 10.53
C GLY A 82 -37.45 17.89 9.57
N GLU A 83 -37.53 19.10 10.11
CA GLU A 83 -37.36 20.34 9.35
C GLU A 83 -36.06 20.30 8.56
N THR A 84 -36.10 20.73 7.29
CA THR A 84 -34.90 20.79 6.45
C THR A 84 -34.01 21.92 6.95
N TRP A 85 -33.09 21.61 7.87
CA TRP A 85 -32.25 22.56 8.60
C TRP A 85 -31.67 23.64 7.68
N GLN A 86 -32.09 24.88 7.90
CA GLN A 86 -31.61 26.05 7.18
C GLN A 86 -30.51 26.75 7.99
N PRO A 87 -29.34 27.05 7.41
CA PRO A 87 -28.34 27.89 8.07
C PRO A 87 -28.88 29.30 8.29
N SER A 88 -29.11 29.69 9.55
CA SER A 88 -29.49 31.06 9.93
C SER A 88 -28.29 31.82 10.52
N MET A 89 -28.31 33.15 10.42
CA MET A 89 -27.28 33.99 11.07
C MET A 89 -27.29 33.80 12.58
N GLU A 90 -28.47 33.69 13.18
CA GLU A 90 -28.64 33.39 14.61
C GLU A 90 -28.02 32.05 14.99
N GLY A 91 -28.27 30.99 14.22
CA GLY A 91 -27.68 29.66 14.44
C GLY A 91 -26.16 29.66 14.29
N PHE A 92 -25.62 30.44 13.34
CA PHE A 92 -24.18 30.62 13.19
C PHE A 92 -23.55 31.39 14.36
N LEU A 93 -24.18 32.49 14.81
CA LEU A 93 -23.73 33.24 15.98
C LEU A 93 -23.83 32.40 17.26
N LYS A 94 -24.88 31.59 17.40
CA LYS A 94 -25.04 30.64 18.52
C LYS A 94 -23.93 29.58 18.53
N TYR A 95 -23.60 29.03 17.36
CA TYR A 95 -22.45 28.15 17.21
C TYR A 95 -21.11 28.82 17.60
N LEU A 96 -20.89 30.09 17.23
CA LEU A 96 -19.68 30.83 17.62
C LEU A 96 -19.63 31.11 19.14
N VAL A 97 -20.77 31.43 19.76
CA VAL A 97 -20.89 31.65 21.22
C VAL A 97 -20.65 30.35 21.99
N ASP A 98 -21.27 29.25 21.57
CA ASP A 98 -21.08 27.94 22.18
C ASP A 98 -19.63 27.44 22.02
N SER A 99 -19.06 27.63 20.83
CA SER A 99 -17.64 27.34 20.57
C SER A 99 -16.73 28.17 21.48
N LYS A 100 -16.99 29.49 21.61
CA LYS A 100 -16.22 30.36 22.51
C LYS A 100 -16.28 29.87 23.95
N LEU A 101 -17.47 29.52 24.44
CA LEU A 101 -17.66 29.00 25.80
C LEU A 101 -16.80 27.75 26.02
N VAL A 102 -16.97 26.73 25.17
CA VAL A 102 -16.22 25.47 25.26
C VAL A 102 -14.70 25.68 25.19
N PHE A 103 -14.22 26.47 24.23
CA PHE A 103 -12.79 26.79 24.14
C PHE A 103 -12.29 27.52 25.40
N SER A 104 -13.01 28.55 25.87
CA SER A 104 -12.61 29.27 27.08
C SER A 104 -12.61 28.41 28.34
N THR A 105 -13.52 27.43 28.45
CA THR A 105 -13.54 26.45 29.54
C THR A 105 -12.31 25.53 29.48
N VAL A 106 -12.00 24.98 28.30
CA VAL A 106 -10.83 24.10 28.12
C VAL A 106 -9.51 24.84 28.35
N GLU A 107 -9.38 26.06 27.81
CA GLU A 107 -8.22 26.94 28.03
C GLU A 107 -8.05 27.27 29.51
N ARG A 108 -9.14 27.66 30.19
CA ARG A 108 -9.15 27.96 31.64
C ARG A 108 -8.71 26.77 32.48
N ILE A 109 -9.31 25.60 32.30
CA ILE A 109 -8.95 24.37 33.04
C ILE A 109 -7.45 24.08 32.93
N VAL A 110 -6.91 24.19 31.71
CA VAL A 110 -5.50 23.89 31.44
C VAL A 110 -4.57 24.93 32.06
N ASP A 111 -4.88 26.22 32.01
CA ASP A 111 -4.05 27.28 32.62
C ASP A 111 -4.16 27.36 34.15
N GLU A 112 -5.34 27.13 34.74
CA GLU A 112 -5.59 27.29 36.19
C GLU A 112 -5.21 26.07 37.05
N SER A 113 -5.21 24.86 36.48
CA SER A 113 -4.96 23.62 37.25
C SER A 113 -3.54 23.52 37.83
N SER A 114 -3.39 22.77 38.91
CA SER A 114 -2.09 22.42 39.51
C SER A 114 -1.47 21.13 38.97
N ASP A 115 -2.19 20.37 38.13
CA ASP A 115 -1.70 19.10 37.57
C ASP A 115 -0.60 19.34 36.52
N VAL A 116 0.55 18.71 36.74
CA VAL A 116 1.76 18.85 35.90
C VAL A 116 1.52 18.36 34.46
N SER A 117 0.59 17.43 34.24
CA SER A 117 0.26 16.91 32.90
C SER A 117 -0.29 18.00 31.97
N TYR A 118 -0.93 19.04 32.52
CA TYR A 118 -1.49 20.15 31.74
C TYR A 118 -0.47 21.22 31.33
N VAL A 119 0.74 21.23 31.93
CA VAL A 119 1.75 22.28 31.69
C VAL A 119 2.15 22.37 30.21
N TYR A 120 2.20 21.24 29.50
CA TYR A 120 2.53 21.18 28.07
C TYR A 120 1.44 21.69 27.13
N PHE A 121 0.24 21.96 27.65
CA PHE A 121 -0.94 22.39 26.89
C PHE A 121 -1.29 23.87 27.10
N ARG A 122 -0.46 24.60 27.84
CA ARG A 122 -0.58 26.05 28.07
C ARG A 122 0.09 26.83 26.95
N LYS A 123 -0.58 27.87 26.44
CA LYS A 123 0.00 28.89 25.53
C LYS A 123 0.64 28.26 24.28
N THR A 124 -0.05 27.27 23.73
CA THR A 124 0.33 26.45 22.57
C THR A 124 0.32 27.24 21.25
N GLY A 125 -0.39 28.37 21.19
CA GLY A 125 -0.69 29.08 19.96
C GLY A 125 -1.89 28.50 19.20
N LEU A 126 -2.61 27.55 19.80
CA LEU A 126 -3.83 26.95 19.24
C LEU A 126 -5.11 27.57 19.80
N GLU A 127 -5.00 28.34 20.89
CA GLU A 127 -6.10 28.93 21.68
C GLU A 127 -7.05 29.75 20.78
N ARG A 128 -8.37 29.64 21.03
CA ARG A 128 -9.42 30.17 20.15
C ARG A 128 -10.36 31.17 20.81
N SER A 129 -10.45 31.20 22.14
CA SER A 129 -11.40 32.10 22.83
C SER A 129 -11.21 33.58 22.48
N GLU A 130 -9.96 34.04 22.32
CA GLU A 130 -9.62 35.42 21.96
C GLU A 130 -9.99 35.75 20.51
N CYS A 131 -9.75 34.82 19.56
CA CYS A 131 -10.16 34.98 18.16
C CYS A 131 -11.68 35.01 18.03
N LEU A 132 -12.38 34.05 18.64
CA LEU A 132 -13.85 33.97 18.63
C LEU A 132 -14.48 35.20 19.30
N SER A 133 -13.82 35.79 20.30
CA SER A 133 -14.24 37.07 20.88
C SER A 133 -14.15 38.21 19.88
N LYS A 134 -13.05 38.32 19.12
CA LYS A 134 -12.88 39.35 18.07
C LYS A 134 -13.87 39.19 16.92
N ASP A 135 -14.23 37.96 16.56
CA ASP A 135 -15.25 37.67 15.55
C ASP A 135 -16.66 38.06 16.04
N LEU A 136 -17.03 37.70 17.27
CA LEU A 136 -18.32 38.09 17.87
C LEU A 136 -18.44 39.61 18.05
N ASP A 137 -17.37 40.27 18.48
CA ASP A 137 -17.25 41.74 18.51
C ASP A 137 -17.49 42.36 17.13
N TRP A 138 -16.95 41.76 16.07
CA TRP A 138 -17.15 42.22 14.70
C TRP A 138 -18.61 42.07 14.28
N PHE A 139 -19.24 40.93 14.53
CA PHE A 139 -20.67 40.73 14.24
C PHE A 139 -21.58 41.68 15.01
N SER A 140 -21.27 41.96 16.28
CA SER A 140 -21.98 42.97 17.08
C SER A 140 -21.86 44.37 16.46
N ARG A 141 -20.66 44.76 16.00
CA ARG A 141 -20.43 46.02 15.27
C ARG A 141 -21.08 46.07 13.88
N GLN A 142 -21.48 44.92 13.31
CA GLN A 142 -22.35 44.87 12.12
C GLN A 142 -23.85 44.95 12.45
N GLY A 143 -24.23 45.19 13.71
CA GLY A 143 -25.62 45.34 14.15
C GLY A 143 -26.34 44.02 14.47
N ASN A 144 -25.61 42.90 14.60
CA ASN A 144 -26.21 41.63 15.00
C ASN A 144 -26.33 41.55 16.52
N SER A 145 -27.48 41.08 17.02
CA SER A 145 -27.60 40.67 18.43
C SER A 145 -26.79 39.38 18.64
N ILE A 146 -25.94 39.36 19.67
CA ILE A 146 -25.17 38.16 20.03
C ILE A 146 -26.03 37.31 20.97
N PRO A 147 -26.37 36.06 20.61
CA PRO A 147 -27.21 35.21 21.45
C PRO A 147 -26.47 34.75 22.70
N GLN A 148 -27.22 34.37 23.73
CA GLN A 148 -26.66 33.66 24.88
C GLN A 148 -26.26 32.22 24.49
N PRO A 149 -25.33 31.58 25.23
CA PRO A 149 -24.98 30.17 25.04
C PRO A 149 -26.20 29.25 25.04
N SER A 150 -26.11 28.12 24.34
CA SER A 150 -27.14 27.08 24.34
C SER A 150 -27.03 26.19 25.57
N ASN A 151 -28.14 25.58 25.99
CA ASN A 151 -28.13 24.59 27.07
C ASN A 151 -27.13 23.45 26.75
N PRO A 152 -27.07 22.87 25.54
CA PRO A 152 -25.99 21.94 25.17
C PRO A 152 -24.57 22.49 25.34
N GLY A 153 -24.30 23.75 24.96
CA GLY A 153 -22.99 24.38 25.13
C GLY A 153 -22.60 24.55 26.60
N VAL A 154 -23.53 25.00 27.44
CA VAL A 154 -23.34 25.11 28.90
C VAL A 154 -23.15 23.75 29.54
N THR A 155 -24.00 22.77 29.22
CA THR A 155 -23.91 21.40 29.76
C THR A 155 -22.60 20.71 29.36
N TYR A 156 -22.11 20.92 28.13
CA TYR A 156 -20.82 20.36 27.70
C TYR A 156 -19.62 21.06 28.35
N ALA A 157 -19.69 22.38 28.59
CA ALA A 157 -18.67 23.09 29.36
C ALA A 157 -18.59 22.55 30.82
N GLN A 158 -19.73 22.42 31.50
CA GLN A 158 -19.81 21.85 32.85
C GLN A 158 -19.29 20.40 32.90
N TYR A 159 -19.62 19.58 31.89
CA TYR A 159 -19.09 18.22 31.77
C TYR A 159 -17.56 18.19 31.61
N LEU A 160 -16.96 19.13 30.89
CA LEU A 160 -15.50 19.22 30.75
C LEU A 160 -14.81 19.64 32.06
N GLU A 161 -15.44 20.48 32.86
CA GLU A 161 -14.98 20.85 34.21
C GLU A 161 -15.02 19.63 35.14
N GLU A 162 -16.15 18.93 35.20
CA GLU A 162 -16.32 17.68 35.96
C GLU A 162 -15.33 16.57 35.50
N LEU A 163 -15.09 16.45 34.20
CA LEU A 163 -14.17 15.45 33.64
C LEU A 163 -12.71 15.78 33.98
N ALA A 164 -12.32 17.05 34.01
CA ALA A 164 -10.98 17.48 34.37
C ALA A 164 -10.64 17.20 35.83
N GLU A 165 -11.62 17.33 36.74
CA GLU A 165 -11.48 16.97 38.15
C GLU A 165 -11.43 15.45 38.36
N LYS A 166 -12.31 14.69 37.68
CA LYS A 166 -12.46 13.25 37.90
C LYS A 166 -11.45 12.39 37.15
N SER A 167 -10.97 12.82 35.98
CA SER A 167 -10.05 12.03 35.16
C SER A 167 -9.26 12.89 34.16
N PRO A 168 -8.11 13.48 34.60
CA PRO A 168 -7.21 14.21 33.71
C PRO A 168 -6.84 13.47 32.40
N PRO A 169 -6.60 12.15 32.36
CA PRO A 169 -6.34 11.44 31.10
C PRO A 169 -7.52 11.46 30.11
N LEU A 170 -8.77 11.39 30.61
CA LEU A 170 -9.96 11.47 29.74
C LEU A 170 -10.23 12.92 29.30
N PHE A 171 -10.00 13.90 30.18
CA PHE A 171 -10.05 15.30 29.78
C PHE A 171 -8.99 15.63 28.71
N LEU A 172 -7.76 15.09 28.81
CA LEU A 172 -6.74 15.22 27.75
C LEU A 172 -7.20 14.64 26.42
N CYS A 173 -7.89 13.49 26.41
CA CYS A 173 -8.50 12.96 25.18
C CYS A 173 -9.56 13.92 24.59
N HIS A 174 -10.36 14.59 25.44
CA HIS A 174 -11.30 15.62 24.99
C HIS A 174 -10.58 16.89 24.48
N PHE A 175 -9.53 17.37 25.16
CA PHE A 175 -8.67 18.47 24.71
C PHE A 175 -8.11 18.19 23.31
N TYR A 176 -7.50 17.01 23.11
CA TYR A 176 -6.98 16.60 21.81
C TYR A 176 -8.07 16.56 20.74
N ASN A 177 -9.23 15.96 21.03
CA ASN A 177 -10.33 15.90 20.08
C ASN A 177 -10.85 17.29 19.68
N ILE A 178 -11.00 18.22 20.64
CA ILE A 178 -11.45 19.60 20.38
C ILE A 178 -10.45 20.33 19.49
N TYR A 179 -9.15 20.29 19.79
CA TYR A 179 -8.16 21.02 19.00
C TYR A 179 -7.83 20.35 17.65
N PHE A 180 -7.61 19.03 17.59
CA PHE A 180 -7.24 18.36 16.33
C PHE A 180 -8.39 18.29 15.32
N SER A 181 -9.65 18.12 15.74
CA SER A 181 -10.78 18.11 14.81
C SER A 181 -10.94 19.45 14.08
N HIS A 182 -10.66 20.56 14.76
CA HIS A 182 -10.67 21.90 14.15
C HIS A 182 -9.41 22.21 13.33
N ILE A 183 -8.23 21.68 13.69
CA ILE A 183 -7.00 21.83 12.87
C ILE A 183 -7.09 21.03 11.56
N ALA A 184 -7.77 19.88 11.55
CA ALA A 184 -7.95 19.05 10.36
C ALA A 184 -8.65 19.78 9.18
N GLY A 185 -9.39 20.85 9.46
CA GLY A 185 -9.99 21.73 8.44
C GLY A 185 -9.11 22.89 7.95
N GLY A 186 -7.93 23.13 8.53
CA GLY A 186 -7.21 24.39 8.33
C GLY A 186 -5.71 24.40 8.68
N GLN A 187 -4.89 24.02 7.70
CA GLN A 187 -3.43 24.19 7.61
C GLN A 187 -2.53 23.34 8.52
N VAL A 188 -1.40 22.94 7.92
CA VAL A 188 -0.30 22.15 8.48
C VAL A 188 0.31 22.82 9.71
N ILE A 189 0.56 22.04 10.77
CA ILE A 189 1.27 22.48 11.98
C ILE A 189 2.64 23.05 11.61
N ALA A 190 2.84 24.34 11.89
CA ALA A 190 4.11 25.04 11.67
C ALA A 190 4.68 25.53 13.01
N LYS A 191 5.81 24.92 13.41
CA LYS A 191 6.65 25.26 14.58
C LYS A 191 6.02 25.07 15.97
N GLN A 192 6.41 23.99 16.63
CA GLN A 192 7.51 24.12 17.59
C GLN A 192 8.55 23.03 17.32
N LYS A 193 9.84 23.39 17.36
CA LYS A 193 10.93 22.42 17.51
C LYS A 193 11.30 22.43 18.99
N LEU A 194 11.17 21.29 19.65
CA LEU A 194 11.97 21.01 20.84
C LEU A 194 13.38 20.59 20.37
N GLU A 195 14.41 21.16 21.00
CA GLU A 195 15.80 20.86 20.65
C GLU A 195 16.29 19.63 21.40
N VAL A 196 16.38 18.49 20.71
CA VAL A 196 17.14 17.34 21.19
C VAL A 196 18.59 17.54 20.75
N ALA A 197 19.31 18.41 21.47
CA ALA A 197 20.64 18.89 21.09
C ALA A 197 21.68 18.91 22.23
N GLU A 198 21.41 18.26 23.38
CA GLU A 198 22.37 18.09 24.48
C GLU A 198 22.87 16.64 24.63
N PHE A 199 23.29 16.00 23.53
CA PHE A 199 24.14 14.79 23.62
C PHE A 199 25.13 14.62 22.45
N SER A 200 25.90 15.66 22.13
CA SER A 200 27.20 15.52 21.45
C SER A 200 28.08 16.75 21.74
N GLY A 201 29.16 16.56 22.49
CA GLY A 201 30.14 17.64 22.71
C GLY A 201 31.08 17.84 21.52
N LEU A 202 31.98 18.82 21.67
CA LEU A 202 33.19 19.06 20.85
C LEU A 202 33.03 19.73 19.47
N ARG A 203 32.67 21.03 19.57
CA ARG A 203 33.42 22.19 19.01
C ARG A 203 33.53 22.39 17.49
N SER A 204 33.23 23.63 17.11
CA SER A 204 33.54 24.25 15.82
C SER A 204 34.95 24.85 15.76
N SER A 205 35.53 24.91 14.55
CA SER A 205 36.51 25.89 14.05
C SER A 205 36.80 25.57 12.57
N GLY A 206 36.88 26.52 11.63
CA GLY A 206 36.62 27.96 11.69
C GLY A 206 36.39 28.54 10.28
N CYS A 207 36.00 29.81 10.19
CA CYS A 207 35.69 30.47 8.91
C CYS A 207 36.92 31.14 8.29
N VAL A 208 37.15 30.92 6.98
CA VAL A 208 37.87 31.88 6.12
C VAL A 208 37.17 31.97 4.76
N THR A 209 36.83 33.19 4.34
CA THR A 209 36.58 33.52 2.93
C THR A 209 37.52 34.66 2.56
N PHE A 210 38.17 34.60 1.39
CA PHE A 210 38.30 35.71 0.43
C PHE A 210 39.16 35.33 -0.80
N ALA A 211 39.02 36.16 -1.83
CA ALA A 211 39.88 36.36 -3.00
C ALA A 211 39.41 35.75 -4.34
N LYS A 212 39.33 36.64 -5.35
CA LYS A 212 39.32 36.33 -6.79
C LYS A 212 40.67 36.75 -7.37
N ASN A 213 41.19 35.97 -8.32
CA ASN A 213 41.87 36.38 -9.57
C ASN A 213 42.33 35.07 -10.26
N ALA A 214 41.90 34.68 -11.46
CA ALA A 214 41.87 35.36 -12.77
C ALA A 214 43.13 35.06 -13.61
N ARG A 215 43.05 34.00 -14.44
CA ARG A 215 43.62 33.81 -15.80
C ARG A 215 43.16 32.43 -16.31
N GLU A 216 42.50 32.33 -17.47
CA GLU A 216 43.06 32.27 -18.84
C GLU A 216 43.83 30.97 -19.13
N THR A 217 43.12 29.99 -19.68
CA THR A 217 43.67 28.86 -20.47
C THR A 217 43.02 28.90 -21.86
N SER A 218 43.73 28.39 -22.89
CA SER A 218 43.52 28.85 -24.27
C SER A 218 42.75 27.88 -25.17
N PHE A 219 42.25 28.40 -26.29
CA PHE A 219 41.50 27.67 -27.31
C PHE A 219 42.25 26.45 -27.93
N PHE A 220 43.57 26.35 -27.74
CA PHE A 220 44.37 25.25 -28.30
C PHE A 220 44.28 23.92 -27.52
N ASP A 221 43.94 23.94 -26.23
CA ASP A 221 43.83 22.71 -25.42
C ASP A 221 42.66 21.81 -25.88
N ALA A 222 41.71 22.37 -26.65
CA ALA A 222 40.57 21.65 -27.21
C ALA A 222 40.86 20.92 -28.54
N VAL A 223 42.03 21.11 -29.14
CA VAL A 223 42.37 20.60 -30.49
C VAL A 223 43.45 19.51 -30.46
N ALA A 224 43.97 19.15 -29.27
CA ALA A 224 44.88 18.02 -29.08
C ALA A 224 44.18 16.63 -29.09
N ALA A 225 42.90 16.58 -29.50
CA ALA A 225 42.19 15.33 -29.76
C ALA A 225 42.37 14.92 -31.23
N GLN A 226 42.75 13.66 -31.45
CA GLN A 226 43.06 13.00 -32.73
C GLN A 226 44.51 13.19 -33.23
N ILE A 227 45.06 12.09 -33.77
CA ILE A 227 46.39 11.89 -34.42
C ILE A 227 47.53 11.40 -33.50
N THR A 228 47.46 10.12 -33.08
CA THR A 228 48.50 9.08 -33.33
C THR A 228 48.03 7.71 -32.79
N PRO A 229 48.51 6.56 -33.32
CA PRO A 229 47.95 5.24 -33.01
C PRO A 229 48.56 4.59 -31.77
N LYS A 230 47.85 3.61 -31.18
CA LYS A 230 48.43 2.59 -30.29
C LYS A 230 48.25 1.19 -30.87
N THR A 231 49.26 0.35 -30.66
CA THR A 231 49.42 -0.97 -31.25
C THR A 231 48.59 -2.05 -30.56
N THR A 232 48.42 -3.17 -31.26
CA THR A 232 47.78 -4.43 -30.82
C THR A 232 48.36 -4.98 -29.51
N GLY A 233 47.51 -5.56 -28.64
CA GLY A 233 48.00 -6.17 -27.40
C GLY A 233 46.99 -6.76 -26.40
N SER A 234 45.76 -7.12 -26.79
CA SER A 234 44.84 -7.85 -25.88
C SER A 234 43.95 -8.83 -26.62
N THR A 235 43.91 -10.07 -26.14
CA THR A 235 42.99 -11.11 -26.63
C THR A 235 41.56 -10.70 -26.31
N PRO A 236 40.62 -10.72 -27.28
CA PRO A 236 39.22 -10.45 -27.00
C PRO A 236 38.61 -11.64 -26.24
N VAL A 237 38.59 -11.54 -24.91
CA VAL A 237 37.68 -12.36 -24.10
C VAL A 237 36.28 -12.03 -24.57
N LYS A 238 35.65 -12.95 -25.31
CA LYS A 238 34.25 -12.85 -25.72
C LYS A 238 33.38 -13.04 -24.48
N GLY A 239 33.23 -11.98 -23.70
CA GLY A 239 32.13 -11.87 -22.74
C GLY A 239 30.83 -11.99 -23.53
N GLN A 240 30.19 -13.14 -23.45
CA GLN A 240 28.99 -13.47 -24.20
C GLN A 240 27.81 -12.71 -23.58
N THR A 241 27.65 -11.44 -23.96
CA THR A 241 26.55 -10.59 -23.49
C THR A 241 25.23 -11.09 -24.05
N VAL A 242 24.63 -12.07 -23.36
CA VAL A 242 23.24 -12.46 -23.55
C VAL A 242 22.39 -11.20 -23.37
N ALA A 243 21.59 -10.86 -24.37
CA ALA A 243 20.74 -9.68 -24.33
C ALA A 243 19.70 -9.85 -23.22
N LYS A 244 19.65 -8.91 -22.28
CA LYS A 244 18.70 -8.97 -21.16
C LYS A 244 17.28 -8.70 -21.65
N LEU A 245 16.32 -9.43 -21.10
CA LEU A 245 14.92 -9.25 -21.44
C LEU A 245 14.37 -7.97 -20.80
N LYS A 246 13.66 -7.18 -21.59
CA LYS A 246 13.10 -5.90 -21.18
C LYS A 246 11.82 -6.11 -20.38
N VAL A 247 11.82 -5.64 -19.14
CA VAL A 247 10.72 -5.80 -18.19
C VAL A 247 10.00 -4.46 -17.98
N ALA A 248 8.67 -4.53 -18.05
CA ALA A 248 7.76 -3.50 -17.58
C ALA A 248 7.08 -3.93 -16.27
N ILE A 249 6.93 -3.02 -15.31
CA ILE A 249 6.11 -3.24 -14.11
C ILE A 249 4.79 -2.48 -14.27
N ASN A 250 3.67 -3.18 -14.46
CA ASN A 250 2.36 -2.55 -14.51
C ASN A 250 1.77 -2.41 -13.10
N GLY A 251 1.56 -1.18 -12.64
CA GLY A 251 1.09 -0.89 -11.29
C GLY A 251 2.24 -0.90 -10.28
N PHE A 252 2.92 0.26 -10.14
CA PHE A 252 3.99 0.47 -9.16
C PHE A 252 3.50 0.63 -7.70
N GLY A 253 2.45 -0.14 -7.36
CA GLY A 253 1.95 -0.35 -6.01
C GLY A 253 2.91 -1.21 -5.18
N ARG A 254 2.40 -1.82 -4.10
CA ARG A 254 3.26 -2.50 -3.12
C ARG A 254 4.10 -3.63 -3.73
N ILE A 255 3.48 -4.55 -4.47
CA ILE A 255 4.20 -5.68 -5.09
C ILE A 255 5.13 -5.18 -6.20
N GLY A 256 4.70 -4.23 -7.04
CA GLY A 256 5.57 -3.64 -8.07
C GLY A 256 6.85 -2.99 -7.52
N ARG A 257 6.78 -2.34 -6.33
CA ARG A 257 7.98 -1.79 -5.67
C ARG A 257 8.82 -2.85 -4.95
N ASN A 258 8.19 -3.85 -4.33
CA ASN A 258 8.91 -4.99 -3.75
C ASN A 258 9.67 -5.75 -4.84
N PHE A 259 9.03 -6.08 -5.97
CA PHE A 259 9.66 -6.72 -7.14
C PHE A 259 10.89 -5.94 -7.60
N LEU A 260 10.81 -4.60 -7.74
CA LEU A 260 11.96 -3.80 -8.15
C LEU A 260 13.10 -3.86 -7.12
N ARG A 261 12.80 -3.78 -5.81
CA ARG A 261 13.80 -3.95 -4.74
C ARG A 261 14.43 -5.36 -4.75
N CYS A 262 13.64 -6.40 -4.98
CA CYS A 262 14.09 -7.80 -5.06
C CYS A 262 14.99 -8.02 -6.30
N TRP A 263 14.54 -7.60 -7.49
CA TRP A 263 15.29 -7.65 -8.74
C TRP A 263 16.62 -6.90 -8.65
N HIS A 264 16.62 -5.70 -8.04
CA HIS A 264 17.83 -4.90 -7.83
C HIS A 264 18.88 -5.62 -6.96
N GLY A 265 18.43 -6.41 -5.98
CA GLY A 265 19.31 -7.24 -5.15
C GLY A 265 19.93 -8.45 -5.88
N ARG A 266 19.42 -8.86 -7.05
CA ARG A 266 19.97 -9.97 -7.85
C ARG A 266 21.13 -9.46 -8.71
N LYS A 267 22.36 -9.88 -8.38
CA LYS A 267 23.59 -9.49 -9.08
C LYS A 267 23.51 -9.72 -10.60
N ASP A 268 23.23 -10.97 -10.99
CA ASP A 268 23.37 -11.45 -12.37
C ASP A 268 22.03 -11.70 -13.05
N SER A 269 21.01 -10.89 -12.73
CA SER A 269 19.66 -11.01 -13.28
C SER A 269 19.64 -10.93 -14.82
N PRO A 270 19.03 -11.88 -15.55
CA PRO A 270 18.84 -11.82 -17.00
C PRO A 270 17.78 -10.79 -17.44
N LEU A 271 17.11 -10.15 -16.47
CA LEU A 271 16.08 -9.14 -16.68
C LEU A 271 16.63 -7.72 -16.57
N GLU A 272 16.13 -6.81 -17.40
CA GLU A 272 16.34 -5.36 -17.30
C GLU A 272 15.00 -4.63 -17.12
N VAL A 273 14.75 -4.04 -15.94
CA VAL A 273 13.55 -3.22 -15.69
C VAL A 273 13.73 -1.84 -16.31
N ILE A 274 13.09 -1.61 -17.46
CA ILE A 274 13.22 -0.34 -18.21
C ILE A 274 12.05 0.63 -18.01
N VAL A 275 10.90 0.14 -17.54
CA VAL A 275 9.69 0.97 -17.37
C VAL A 275 8.78 0.50 -16.24
N VAL A 276 8.15 1.45 -15.55
CA VAL A 276 7.07 1.21 -14.59
C VAL A 276 5.85 2.07 -14.94
N ASN A 277 4.65 1.53 -14.78
CA ASN A 277 3.40 2.28 -14.88
C ASN A 277 2.91 2.66 -13.48
N ASP A 278 2.90 3.96 -13.17
CA ASP A 278 2.42 4.48 -11.89
C ASP A 278 1.46 5.67 -12.06
N SER A 279 0.34 5.63 -11.34
CA SER A 279 -0.69 6.68 -11.39
C SER A 279 -0.35 7.94 -10.58
N GLY A 280 0.72 7.91 -9.78
CA GLY A 280 1.28 9.06 -9.07
C GLY A 280 2.48 9.72 -9.77
N GLY A 281 3.00 9.11 -10.83
CA GLY A 281 4.14 9.61 -11.61
C GLY A 281 5.48 9.64 -10.85
N VAL A 282 6.52 10.15 -11.53
CA VAL A 282 7.93 10.11 -11.10
C VAL A 282 8.16 10.48 -9.64
N LYS A 283 7.52 11.55 -9.13
CA LYS A 283 7.71 12.00 -7.74
C LYS A 283 7.20 11.00 -6.72
N ASN A 284 6.04 10.39 -6.94
CA ASN A 284 5.47 9.41 -6.02
C ASN A 284 6.18 8.06 -6.15
N ALA A 285 6.46 7.63 -7.39
CA ALA A 285 7.23 6.42 -7.68
C ALA A 285 8.61 6.44 -6.99
N SER A 286 9.40 7.50 -7.19
CA SER A 286 10.74 7.63 -6.56
C SER A 286 10.66 7.69 -5.03
N HIS A 287 9.74 8.48 -4.46
CA HIS A 287 9.62 8.63 -3.01
C HIS A 287 9.19 7.31 -2.33
N LEU A 288 8.15 6.64 -2.84
CA LEU A 288 7.64 5.38 -2.28
C LEU A 288 8.51 4.16 -2.61
N LEU A 289 9.41 4.25 -3.59
CA LEU A 289 10.48 3.29 -3.78
C LEU A 289 11.59 3.49 -2.73
N LYS A 290 12.01 4.74 -2.49
CA LYS A 290 13.09 5.07 -1.57
C LYS A 290 12.72 4.84 -0.10
N TYR A 291 11.51 5.19 0.31
CA TYR A 291 11.04 5.10 1.70
C TYR A 291 9.84 4.17 1.81
N ASP A 292 9.92 3.14 2.67
CA ASP A 292 8.83 2.21 2.95
C ASP A 292 8.78 1.89 4.45
N SER A 293 7.58 1.83 5.04
CA SER A 293 7.38 1.64 6.47
C SER A 293 7.74 0.23 6.98
N MET A 294 7.70 -0.78 6.12
CA MET A 294 7.95 -2.18 6.50
C MET A 294 9.37 -2.64 6.18
N LEU A 295 9.84 -2.25 5.00
CA LEU A 295 11.14 -2.60 4.42
C LEU A 295 12.23 -1.54 4.72
N GLY A 296 11.88 -0.43 5.36
CA GLY A 296 12.76 0.70 5.60
C GLY A 296 13.21 1.46 4.34
N THR A 297 14.23 2.29 4.52
CA THR A 297 14.84 3.08 3.45
C THR A 297 15.66 2.18 2.51
N PHE A 298 15.35 2.22 1.22
CA PHE A 298 16.05 1.44 0.20
C PHE A 298 17.51 1.88 0.09
N LYS A 299 18.44 0.91 0.09
CA LYS A 299 19.90 1.14 0.08
C LYS A 299 20.48 1.45 -1.32
N ALA A 300 19.65 1.89 -2.27
CA ALA A 300 20.03 2.36 -3.60
C ALA A 300 19.92 3.90 -3.72
N ASP A 301 20.69 4.49 -4.62
CA ASP A 301 20.62 5.89 -5.03
C ASP A 301 19.42 6.10 -5.98
N VAL A 302 18.24 6.34 -5.38
CA VAL A 302 16.99 6.63 -6.10
C VAL A 302 16.89 8.13 -6.37
N LYS A 303 16.98 8.51 -7.65
CA LYS A 303 16.93 9.91 -8.12
C LYS A 303 15.79 10.14 -9.10
N ILE A 304 15.32 11.39 -9.14
CA ILE A 304 14.52 11.91 -10.25
C ILE A 304 15.49 12.43 -11.30
N VAL A 305 15.33 12.01 -12.56
CA VAL A 305 16.13 12.51 -13.69
C VAL A 305 15.38 13.63 -14.41
N ASP A 306 14.11 13.39 -14.73
CA ASP A 306 13.22 14.33 -15.41
C ASP A 306 11.74 14.06 -15.01
N ASN A 307 10.76 14.54 -15.80
CA ASN A 307 9.33 14.36 -15.51
C ASN A 307 8.77 12.96 -15.84
N GLU A 308 9.48 12.17 -16.64
CA GLU A 308 9.13 10.81 -17.07
C GLU A 308 10.16 9.76 -16.62
N THR A 309 11.29 10.12 -16.01
CA THR A 309 12.39 9.17 -15.70
C THR A 309 12.86 9.23 -14.24
N ILE A 310 12.94 8.07 -13.59
CA ILE A 310 13.73 7.87 -12.35
C ILE A 310 15.06 7.17 -12.67
N SER A 311 16.02 7.28 -11.76
CA SER A 311 17.25 6.49 -11.78
C SER A 311 17.39 5.71 -10.47
N VAL A 312 17.93 4.49 -10.56
CA VAL A 312 18.26 3.63 -9.40
C VAL A 312 19.69 3.13 -9.58
N ASP A 313 20.61 3.65 -8.78
CA ASP A 313 22.07 3.42 -8.93
C ASP A 313 22.56 3.67 -10.36
N GLY A 314 22.17 4.82 -10.93
CA GLY A 314 22.50 5.22 -12.30
C GLY A 314 21.63 4.61 -13.39
N LYS A 315 21.01 3.43 -13.17
CA LYS A 315 20.15 2.76 -14.15
C LYS A 315 18.86 3.57 -14.38
N PRO A 316 18.57 4.07 -15.60
CA PRO A 316 17.36 4.84 -15.87
C PRO A 316 16.14 3.92 -16.03
N ILE A 317 14.99 4.33 -15.49
CA ILE A 317 13.72 3.61 -15.57
C ILE A 317 12.63 4.63 -15.90
N LYS A 318 11.93 4.43 -17.02
CA LYS A 318 10.84 5.31 -17.44
C LYS A 318 9.62 5.08 -16.55
N VAL A 319 8.89 6.14 -16.22
CA VAL A 319 7.64 6.13 -15.45
C VAL A 319 6.54 6.62 -16.38
N VAL A 320 5.74 5.68 -16.87
CA VAL A 320 4.51 5.98 -17.63
C VAL A 320 3.32 6.03 -16.67
N SER A 321 2.20 6.63 -17.10
CA SER A 321 0.99 6.75 -16.29
C SER A 321 -0.26 6.59 -17.14
N ASN A 322 -0.77 5.36 -17.25
CA ASN A 322 -2.05 5.07 -17.90
C ASN A 322 -2.87 4.01 -17.15
N ARG A 323 -4.20 4.15 -17.18
CA ARG A 323 -5.14 3.17 -16.59
C ARG A 323 -5.63 2.12 -17.60
N ASP A 324 -5.38 2.36 -18.89
CA ASP A 324 -5.78 1.49 -19.99
C ASP A 324 -4.52 0.84 -20.59
N PRO A 325 -4.30 -0.48 -20.41
CA PRO A 325 -3.11 -1.15 -20.90
C PRO A 325 -2.89 -1.06 -22.41
N LEU A 326 -3.96 -0.89 -23.20
CA LEU A 326 -3.90 -0.72 -24.65
C LEU A 326 -3.21 0.59 -25.08
N LYS A 327 -2.95 1.49 -24.14
CA LYS A 327 -2.33 2.80 -24.34
C LYS A 327 -0.97 2.92 -23.62
N LEU A 328 -0.36 1.79 -23.26
CA LEU A 328 0.99 1.73 -22.71
C LEU A 328 2.00 1.40 -23.84
N PRO A 329 3.18 2.04 -23.87
CA PRO A 329 4.09 2.00 -25.03
C PRO A 329 4.96 0.73 -25.07
N TRP A 330 4.34 -0.46 -24.93
CA TRP A 330 5.11 -1.71 -24.84
C TRP A 330 5.78 -2.10 -26.16
N ALA A 331 5.10 -1.91 -27.30
CA ALA A 331 5.69 -2.07 -28.63
C ALA A 331 6.86 -1.09 -28.88
N GLU A 332 6.69 0.18 -28.52
CA GLU A 332 7.69 1.26 -28.70
C GLU A 332 8.97 0.99 -27.91
N LEU A 333 8.83 0.58 -26.64
CA LEU A 333 9.96 0.26 -25.77
C LEU A 333 10.54 -1.13 -26.04
N GLY A 334 9.82 -1.99 -26.76
CA GLY A 334 10.17 -3.37 -27.07
C GLY A 334 10.13 -4.28 -25.84
N ILE A 335 9.03 -4.27 -25.09
CA ILE A 335 8.89 -5.03 -23.83
C ILE A 335 8.74 -6.53 -24.10
N ASP A 336 9.57 -7.33 -23.44
CA ASP A 336 9.48 -8.78 -23.45
C ASP A 336 8.47 -9.28 -22.40
N ILE A 337 8.61 -8.83 -21.15
CA ILE A 337 7.82 -9.31 -20.00
C ILE A 337 7.13 -8.14 -19.30
N VAL A 338 5.83 -8.26 -19.05
CA VAL A 338 5.08 -7.40 -18.11
C VAL A 338 4.88 -8.14 -16.79
N ILE A 339 5.26 -7.50 -15.68
CA ILE A 339 4.84 -7.88 -14.33
C ILE A 339 3.53 -7.15 -14.03
N GLU A 340 2.41 -7.87 -14.00
CA GLU A 340 1.08 -7.32 -13.75
C GLU A 340 0.77 -7.32 -12.25
N GLY A 341 1.01 -6.15 -11.62
CA GLY A 341 0.89 -5.90 -10.19
C GLY A 341 -0.20 -4.92 -9.78
N THR A 342 -1.16 -4.60 -10.66
CA THR A 342 -2.31 -3.74 -10.31
C THR A 342 -3.37 -4.48 -9.48
N GLY A 343 -3.46 -5.81 -9.63
CA GLY A 343 -4.54 -6.61 -9.07
C GLY A 343 -5.90 -6.41 -9.76
N VAL A 344 -5.95 -5.65 -10.86
CA VAL A 344 -7.16 -5.41 -11.67
C VAL A 344 -7.23 -6.38 -12.84
N PHE A 345 -6.14 -6.48 -13.61
CA PHE A 345 -6.06 -7.27 -14.85
C PHE A 345 -5.64 -8.72 -14.57
N VAL A 346 -6.48 -9.44 -13.82
CA VAL A 346 -6.20 -10.81 -13.33
C VAL A 346 -6.89 -11.91 -14.16
N ASP A 347 -7.46 -11.58 -15.32
CA ASP A 347 -8.11 -12.51 -16.26
C ASP A 347 -7.49 -12.39 -17.65
N GLY A 348 -7.68 -13.42 -18.50
CA GLY A 348 -7.11 -13.49 -19.85
C GLY A 348 -7.43 -12.25 -20.72
N PRO A 349 -8.69 -11.81 -20.81
CA PRO A 349 -9.07 -10.60 -21.55
C PRO A 349 -8.50 -9.30 -20.98
N GLY A 350 -8.29 -9.21 -19.66
CA GLY A 350 -7.67 -8.06 -19.00
C GLY A 350 -6.16 -8.00 -19.23
N ALA A 351 -5.44 -9.07 -18.86
CA ALA A 351 -3.99 -9.19 -19.00
C ALA A 351 -3.55 -9.20 -20.48
N GLY A 352 -4.34 -9.82 -21.37
CA GLY A 352 -4.08 -9.88 -22.81
C GLY A 352 -4.01 -8.51 -23.50
N LYS A 353 -4.52 -7.45 -22.89
CA LYS A 353 -4.32 -6.07 -23.38
C LYS A 353 -2.85 -5.64 -23.37
N HIS A 354 -2.03 -6.19 -22.49
CA HIS A 354 -0.59 -5.96 -22.51
C HIS A 354 0.07 -6.59 -23.74
N ILE A 355 -0.38 -7.78 -24.15
CA ILE A 355 0.06 -8.42 -25.39
C ILE A 355 -0.37 -7.60 -26.60
N GLN A 356 -1.62 -7.12 -26.64
CA GLN A 356 -2.14 -6.26 -27.71
C GLN A 356 -1.40 -4.91 -27.82
N ALA A 357 -0.89 -4.38 -26.71
CA ALA A 357 -0.04 -3.19 -26.69
C ALA A 357 1.43 -3.45 -27.06
N GLY A 358 1.82 -4.71 -27.31
CA GLY A 358 3.12 -5.12 -27.83
C GLY A 358 4.08 -5.80 -26.85
N ALA A 359 3.63 -6.18 -25.65
CA ALA A 359 4.42 -7.06 -24.78
C ALA A 359 4.37 -8.51 -25.29
N LYS A 360 5.41 -9.31 -25.06
CA LYS A 360 5.45 -10.72 -25.51
C LYS A 360 4.87 -11.69 -24.47
N LYS A 361 5.06 -11.43 -23.17
CA LYS A 361 4.58 -12.27 -22.07
C LYS A 361 4.13 -11.45 -20.85
N VAL A 362 3.17 -11.97 -20.07
CA VAL A 362 2.63 -11.34 -18.85
C VAL A 362 2.70 -12.31 -17.67
N ILE A 363 3.21 -11.84 -16.53
CA ILE A 363 3.23 -12.55 -15.25
C ILE A 363 2.32 -11.81 -14.26
N ILE A 364 1.19 -12.41 -13.90
CA ILE A 364 0.21 -11.85 -12.97
C ILE A 364 0.66 -12.12 -11.53
N THR A 365 0.86 -11.07 -10.73
CA THR A 365 1.27 -11.18 -9.32
C THR A 365 0.07 -11.35 -8.37
N ALA A 366 -0.86 -12.21 -8.77
CA ALA A 366 -2.06 -12.60 -8.06
C ALA A 366 -2.64 -13.89 -8.67
N PRO A 367 -3.52 -14.64 -7.96
CA PRO A 367 -4.29 -15.71 -8.56
C PRO A 367 -5.09 -15.21 -9.76
N ALA A 368 -4.94 -15.88 -10.89
CA ALA A 368 -5.72 -15.60 -12.08
C ALA A 368 -7.20 -15.98 -11.91
N LYS A 369 -8.05 -15.41 -12.76
CA LYS A 369 -9.44 -15.83 -12.98
C LYS A 369 -9.56 -16.38 -14.40
N GLY A 370 -10.21 -17.53 -14.50
CA GLY A 370 -10.18 -18.35 -15.71
C GLY A 370 -9.41 -19.65 -15.42
N ALA A 371 -9.75 -20.72 -16.15
CA ALA A 371 -9.04 -22.00 -16.08
C ALA A 371 -7.93 -22.11 -17.17
N ASP A 372 -7.82 -21.07 -17.98
CA ASP A 372 -6.98 -20.92 -19.18
C ASP A 372 -5.61 -20.29 -18.91
N ILE A 373 -5.38 -19.74 -17.70
CA ILE A 373 -4.09 -19.15 -17.30
C ILE A 373 -3.32 -20.17 -16.44
N PRO A 374 -2.19 -20.72 -16.93
CA PRO A 374 -1.35 -21.60 -16.12
C PRO A 374 -0.82 -20.90 -14.88
N THR A 375 -0.82 -21.61 -13.76
CA THR A 375 -0.35 -21.14 -12.47
C THR A 375 0.91 -21.91 -12.08
N TYR A 376 1.96 -21.17 -11.70
CA TYR A 376 3.24 -21.75 -11.30
C TYR A 376 3.61 -21.25 -9.89
N VAL A 377 4.18 -22.15 -9.09
CA VAL A 377 4.82 -21.87 -7.80
C VAL A 377 6.20 -22.51 -7.81
N VAL A 378 7.23 -21.72 -7.56
CA VAL A 378 8.63 -22.18 -7.54
C VAL A 378 8.88 -23.03 -6.29
N GLY A 379 9.65 -24.11 -6.45
CA GLY A 379 9.80 -25.27 -5.56
C GLY A 379 8.78 -26.39 -5.80
N VAL A 380 7.77 -26.18 -6.66
CA VAL A 380 6.58 -27.04 -6.73
C VAL A 380 6.34 -27.55 -8.15
N ASN A 381 6.08 -26.65 -9.11
CA ASN A 381 5.68 -27.00 -10.47
C ASN A 381 6.32 -26.14 -11.59
N GLU A 382 7.43 -25.45 -11.31
CA GLU A 382 8.18 -24.68 -12.30
C GLU A 382 8.78 -25.53 -13.44
N GLN A 383 9.00 -26.83 -13.20
CA GLN A 383 9.46 -27.75 -14.24
C GLN A 383 8.45 -27.84 -15.39
N ASP A 384 7.15 -27.78 -15.07
CA ASP A 384 6.02 -27.85 -16.01
C ASP A 384 5.90 -26.58 -16.88
N TYR A 385 6.67 -25.51 -16.60
CA TYR A 385 6.69 -24.32 -17.43
C TYR A 385 7.30 -24.62 -18.82
N GLY A 386 6.44 -24.70 -19.83
CA GLY A 386 6.81 -24.58 -21.24
C GLY A 386 6.58 -23.16 -21.75
N HIS A 387 7.50 -22.63 -22.56
CA HIS A 387 7.38 -21.25 -23.04
C HIS A 387 6.11 -21.03 -23.88
N ASP A 388 5.85 -21.90 -24.84
CA ASP A 388 4.78 -21.70 -25.83
C ASP A 388 3.38 -22.11 -25.32
N VAL A 389 3.30 -22.62 -24.09
CA VAL A 389 2.04 -23.06 -23.45
C VAL A 389 1.09 -21.88 -23.21
N ALA A 390 1.62 -20.73 -22.74
CA ALA A 390 0.83 -19.52 -22.52
C ALA A 390 1.68 -18.24 -22.49
N ASN A 391 1.14 -17.17 -23.08
CA ASN A 391 1.70 -15.82 -23.01
C ASN A 391 1.23 -15.03 -21.77
N ILE A 392 0.35 -15.61 -20.95
CA ILE A 392 -0.14 -15.05 -19.68
C ILE A 392 -0.04 -16.16 -18.64
N ILE A 393 0.65 -15.92 -17.53
CA ILE A 393 0.84 -16.89 -16.44
C ILE A 393 0.60 -16.22 -15.08
N SER A 394 0.30 -17.02 -14.04
CA SER A 394 0.10 -16.54 -12.68
C SER A 394 1.17 -17.07 -11.71
N ASN A 395 1.69 -16.20 -10.84
CA ASN A 395 2.54 -16.59 -9.70
C ASN A 395 1.70 -16.97 -8.46
N ALA A 396 0.43 -17.38 -8.64
CA ALA A 396 -0.53 -17.66 -7.57
C ALA A 396 -0.68 -16.52 -6.54
N SER A 397 -1.04 -16.84 -5.29
CA SER A 397 -1.04 -15.89 -4.15
C SER A 397 0.17 -16.10 -3.23
N CYS A 398 0.49 -15.10 -2.41
CA CYS A 398 1.45 -15.23 -1.32
C CYS A 398 1.15 -16.42 -0.40
N THR A 399 -0.12 -16.61 0.02
CA THR A 399 -0.53 -17.77 0.83
C THR A 399 -0.38 -19.10 0.08
N THR A 400 -0.57 -19.13 -1.25
CA THR A 400 -0.35 -20.35 -2.06
C THR A 400 1.15 -20.66 -2.18
N ASN A 401 1.99 -19.64 -2.35
CA ASN A 401 3.46 -19.81 -2.37
C ASN A 401 3.99 -20.27 -1.01
N CYS A 402 3.39 -19.82 0.11
CA CYS A 402 3.71 -20.35 1.43
C CYS A 402 3.22 -21.79 1.61
N LEU A 403 1.97 -22.09 1.24
CA LEU A 403 1.33 -23.39 1.53
C LEU A 403 1.88 -24.54 0.66
N ALA A 404 2.07 -24.32 -0.64
CA ALA A 404 2.34 -25.42 -1.57
C ALA A 404 3.71 -26.12 -1.37
N PRO A 405 4.83 -25.44 -1.07
CA PRO A 405 6.13 -26.11 -0.89
C PRO A 405 6.16 -27.09 0.28
N PHE A 406 5.62 -26.74 1.45
CA PHE A 406 5.60 -27.67 2.59
C PHE A 406 4.48 -28.71 2.49
N VAL A 407 3.36 -28.37 1.84
CA VAL A 407 2.31 -29.35 1.51
C VAL A 407 2.84 -30.43 0.54
N LYS A 408 3.70 -30.08 -0.41
CA LYS A 408 4.39 -31.04 -1.29
C LYS A 408 5.17 -32.07 -0.46
N VAL A 409 6.03 -31.60 0.46
CA VAL A 409 6.80 -32.48 1.37
C VAL A 409 5.89 -33.36 2.22
N MET A 410 4.79 -32.82 2.76
CA MET A 410 3.85 -33.61 3.57
C MET A 410 3.11 -34.68 2.76
N ASP A 411 2.76 -34.40 1.49
CA ASP A 411 2.11 -35.38 0.62
C ASP A 411 3.10 -36.45 0.14
N GLU A 412 4.34 -36.07 -0.19
CA GLU A 412 5.40 -36.97 -0.63
C GLU A 412 5.93 -37.90 0.49
N GLU A 413 6.07 -37.40 1.72
CA GLU A 413 6.65 -38.17 2.84
C GLU A 413 5.62 -38.86 3.75
N LEU A 414 4.36 -38.39 3.78
CA LEU A 414 3.31 -38.85 4.71
C LEU A 414 2.00 -39.28 4.00
N GLY A 415 1.73 -38.80 2.79
CA GLY A 415 0.49 -38.98 2.03
C GLY A 415 -0.69 -38.22 2.65
N ILE A 416 -1.15 -37.11 2.06
CA ILE A 416 -2.26 -36.34 2.63
C ILE A 416 -3.59 -37.00 2.25
N VAL A 417 -4.43 -37.35 3.23
CA VAL A 417 -5.81 -37.82 2.99
C VAL A 417 -6.73 -36.62 2.74
N LYS A 418 -6.71 -35.66 3.66
CA LYS A 418 -7.55 -34.46 3.68
C LYS A 418 -7.01 -33.45 4.68
N GLY A 419 -7.38 -32.18 4.54
CA GLY A 419 -7.00 -31.15 5.52
C GLY A 419 -7.72 -29.82 5.39
N THR A 420 -7.52 -28.99 6.41
CA THR A 420 -8.02 -27.62 6.47
C THR A 420 -6.89 -26.69 6.89
N MET A 421 -6.88 -25.47 6.36
CA MET A 421 -5.93 -24.43 6.75
C MET A 421 -6.60 -23.13 7.16
N THR A 422 -5.96 -22.43 8.10
CA THR A 422 -6.25 -21.04 8.43
C THR A 422 -4.99 -20.23 8.16
N THR A 423 -5.07 -19.13 7.43
CA THR A 423 -3.99 -18.14 7.44
C THR A 423 -4.35 -16.96 8.32
N THR A 424 -3.58 -16.77 9.39
CA THR A 424 -3.60 -15.54 10.19
C THR A 424 -2.68 -14.56 9.47
N HIS A 425 -3.30 -13.58 8.82
CA HIS A 425 -2.69 -12.84 7.72
C HIS A 425 -2.73 -11.33 8.01
N SER A 426 -1.62 -10.63 7.78
CA SER A 426 -1.55 -9.17 7.90
C SER A 426 -2.56 -8.46 7.00
N TYR A 427 -3.00 -7.27 7.37
CA TYR A 427 -3.93 -6.52 6.52
C TYR A 427 -3.25 -6.03 5.22
N THR A 428 -4.05 -5.83 4.18
CA THR A 428 -3.57 -5.45 2.83
C THR A 428 -4.41 -4.32 2.26
N GLY A 429 -3.92 -3.59 1.24
CA GLY A 429 -4.64 -2.47 0.59
C GLY A 429 -6.02 -2.77 -0.03
N ASP A 430 -6.45 -4.03 -0.11
CA ASP A 430 -7.84 -4.43 -0.42
C ASP A 430 -8.83 -4.05 0.71
N GLN A 431 -8.37 -4.06 1.97
CA GLN A 431 -9.15 -3.71 3.16
C GLN A 431 -9.25 -2.18 3.37
N ARG A 432 -10.08 -1.77 4.33
CA ARG A 432 -10.28 -0.36 4.69
C ARG A 432 -9.61 0.00 6.01
N LEU A 433 -9.05 1.21 6.09
CA LEU A 433 -8.44 1.74 7.32
C LEU A 433 -9.49 2.00 8.40
N LEU A 434 -10.63 2.56 7.99
CA LEU A 434 -11.86 2.78 8.77
C LEU A 434 -13.04 2.15 8.01
N ASP A 435 -14.17 1.94 8.69
CA ASP A 435 -15.37 1.33 8.10
C ASP A 435 -15.82 2.05 6.81
N ALA A 436 -15.73 1.37 5.66
CA ALA A 436 -16.03 1.95 4.35
C ALA A 436 -16.43 0.88 3.30
N SER A 437 -17.04 1.30 2.19
CA SER A 437 -17.64 0.39 1.22
C SER A 437 -16.64 -0.60 0.58
N HIS A 438 -17.01 -1.88 0.57
CA HIS A 438 -16.25 -2.98 -0.03
C HIS A 438 -17.17 -4.15 -0.40
N ARG A 439 -16.78 -4.96 -1.40
CA ARG A 439 -17.53 -6.13 -1.92
C ARG A 439 -17.70 -7.28 -0.92
N ASP A 440 -16.69 -7.47 -0.08
CA ASP A 440 -16.74 -8.34 1.10
C ASP A 440 -17.03 -7.43 2.30
N LEU A 441 -18.21 -7.59 2.89
CA LEU A 441 -18.72 -6.78 4.00
C LEU A 441 -17.91 -6.93 5.30
N ARG A 442 -17.08 -7.97 5.43
CA ARG A 442 -16.18 -8.13 6.56
C ARG A 442 -14.90 -7.33 6.33
N ARG A 443 -14.32 -7.39 5.12
CA ARG A 443 -13.17 -6.53 4.70
C ARG A 443 -13.51 -5.03 4.60
N ALA A 444 -14.79 -4.69 4.63
CA ALA A 444 -15.28 -3.31 4.75
C ALA A 444 -14.95 -2.67 6.12
N ARG A 445 -14.73 -3.48 7.16
CA ARG A 445 -14.48 -3.00 8.54
C ARG A 445 -13.03 -2.52 8.74
N ALA A 446 -12.84 -1.62 9.70
CA ALA A 446 -11.55 -1.01 10.06
C ALA A 446 -10.46 -2.06 10.36
N ALA A 447 -9.50 -2.22 9.46
CA ALA A 447 -8.54 -3.33 9.45
C ALA A 447 -7.59 -3.36 10.66
N ALA A 448 -7.18 -2.20 11.16
CA ALA A 448 -6.24 -2.07 12.28
C ALA A 448 -6.90 -2.27 13.67
N LEU A 449 -8.21 -2.55 13.72
CA LEU A 449 -8.98 -2.68 14.97
C LEU A 449 -9.75 -4.01 15.08
N ASN A 450 -9.64 -4.90 14.10
CA ASN A 450 -10.46 -6.11 14.01
C ASN A 450 -9.65 -7.35 13.61
N ILE A 451 -10.08 -8.51 14.12
CA ILE A 451 -9.82 -9.79 13.45
C ILE A 451 -10.96 -10.00 12.45
N VAL A 452 -10.66 -10.05 11.16
CA VAL A 452 -11.63 -10.05 10.06
C VAL A 452 -11.60 -11.40 9.32
N PRO A 453 -12.56 -12.31 9.55
CA PRO A 453 -12.57 -13.62 8.89
C PRO A 453 -13.09 -13.52 7.45
N THR A 454 -12.33 -13.96 6.46
CA THR A 454 -12.68 -13.92 5.03
C THR A 454 -12.37 -15.26 4.36
N SER A 455 -13.00 -15.54 3.22
CA SER A 455 -12.69 -16.72 2.42
C SER A 455 -11.33 -16.57 1.74
N THR A 456 -10.62 -17.70 1.56
CA THR A 456 -9.38 -17.76 0.79
C THR A 456 -9.50 -18.77 -0.35
N GLY A 457 -8.89 -18.45 -1.49
CA GLY A 457 -8.70 -19.40 -2.58
C GLY A 457 -7.47 -20.28 -2.39
N ALA A 458 -6.57 -19.96 -1.45
CA ALA A 458 -5.21 -20.49 -1.40
C ALA A 458 -5.15 -22.03 -1.34
N ALA A 459 -5.89 -22.65 -0.43
CA ALA A 459 -5.95 -24.11 -0.30
C ALA A 459 -6.49 -24.82 -1.55
N LYS A 460 -7.47 -24.21 -2.23
CA LYS A 460 -8.02 -24.74 -3.49
C LYS A 460 -7.03 -24.54 -4.65
N ALA A 461 -6.30 -23.43 -4.65
CA ALA A 461 -5.26 -23.12 -5.64
C ALA A 461 -4.04 -24.04 -5.53
N VAL A 462 -3.81 -24.71 -4.39
CA VAL A 462 -2.79 -25.80 -4.31
C VAL A 462 -3.06 -26.87 -5.35
N SER A 463 -4.33 -27.23 -5.62
CA SER A 463 -4.67 -28.23 -6.64
C SER A 463 -4.46 -27.79 -8.10
N LEU A 464 -3.98 -26.56 -8.33
CA LEU A 464 -3.48 -26.11 -9.64
C LEU A 464 -1.99 -26.40 -9.84
N VAL A 465 -1.25 -26.67 -8.76
CA VAL A 465 0.21 -26.94 -8.76
C VAL A 465 0.58 -28.31 -8.17
N LEU A 466 -0.34 -28.93 -7.42
CA LEU A 466 -0.28 -30.32 -6.93
C LEU A 466 -1.62 -31.00 -7.23
N PRO A 467 -1.86 -31.47 -8.47
CA PRO A 467 -3.17 -31.95 -8.92
C PRO A 467 -3.74 -33.13 -8.13
N GLN A 468 -2.89 -33.96 -7.52
CA GLN A 468 -3.28 -35.08 -6.66
C GLN A 468 -3.98 -34.66 -5.35
N LEU A 469 -3.85 -33.38 -4.96
CA LEU A 469 -4.51 -32.79 -3.80
C LEU A 469 -5.88 -32.17 -4.11
N LYS A 470 -6.39 -32.33 -5.34
CA LYS A 470 -7.68 -31.80 -5.80
C LYS A 470 -8.83 -32.29 -4.94
N GLY A 471 -9.45 -31.36 -4.21
CA GLY A 471 -10.55 -31.63 -3.28
C GLY A 471 -10.13 -32.07 -1.87
N LYS A 472 -8.85 -32.39 -1.64
CA LYS A 472 -8.34 -32.80 -0.32
C LYS A 472 -8.19 -31.62 0.66
N LEU A 473 -7.90 -30.41 0.15
CA LEU A 473 -7.60 -29.22 0.96
C LEU A 473 -8.63 -28.10 0.79
N ASN A 474 -8.96 -27.44 1.91
CA ASN A 474 -9.80 -26.23 1.96
C ASN A 474 -9.30 -25.28 3.07
N GLY A 475 -9.85 -24.06 3.19
CA GLY A 475 -9.42 -23.17 4.27
C GLY A 475 -10.07 -21.79 4.34
N ILE A 476 -9.65 -21.02 5.35
CA ILE A 476 -10.09 -19.65 5.64
C ILE A 476 -8.90 -18.70 5.87
N ALA A 477 -9.16 -17.40 5.88
CA ALA A 477 -8.19 -16.39 6.31
C ALA A 477 -8.75 -15.52 7.44
N LEU A 478 -7.93 -15.24 8.45
CA LEU A 478 -8.20 -14.28 9.51
C LEU A 478 -7.28 -13.08 9.27
N ARG A 479 -7.83 -11.95 8.83
CA ARG A 479 -7.04 -10.72 8.66
C ARG A 479 -6.91 -10.00 10.00
N VAL A 480 -5.69 -9.75 10.44
CA VAL A 480 -5.37 -9.22 11.79
C VAL A 480 -4.66 -7.86 11.74
N PRO A 481 -4.61 -7.09 12.85
CA PRO A 481 -4.01 -5.74 12.90
C PRO A 481 -2.49 -5.61 12.66
N THR A 482 -1.82 -6.58 12.05
CA THR A 482 -0.40 -6.47 11.64
C THR A 482 -0.27 -5.97 10.19
N PRO A 483 0.74 -5.13 9.87
CA PRO A 483 0.88 -4.50 8.55
C PRO A 483 1.67 -5.34 7.51
N ASN A 484 2.49 -6.30 7.92
CA ASN A 484 3.15 -7.27 7.06
C ASN A 484 3.60 -8.52 7.85
N VAL A 485 4.00 -9.57 7.13
CA VAL A 485 4.20 -10.96 7.59
C VAL A 485 2.89 -11.62 7.99
N SER A 486 2.76 -12.89 7.62
CA SER A 486 1.59 -13.72 7.82
C SER A 486 2.02 -15.13 8.22
N VAL A 487 1.09 -15.93 8.71
CA VAL A 487 1.34 -17.33 9.07
C VAL A 487 0.23 -18.23 8.50
N VAL A 488 0.59 -19.45 8.13
CA VAL A 488 -0.31 -20.54 7.81
C VAL A 488 -0.33 -21.53 8.98
N ASP A 489 -1.53 -21.90 9.40
CA ASP A 489 -1.83 -23.04 10.25
C ASP A 489 -2.51 -24.10 9.36
N LEU A 490 -1.84 -25.23 9.13
CA LEU A 490 -2.37 -26.37 8.39
C LEU A 490 -2.63 -27.54 9.35
N VAL A 491 -3.81 -28.15 9.25
CA VAL A 491 -4.12 -29.43 9.90
C VAL A 491 -4.57 -30.44 8.84
N VAL A 492 -3.91 -31.59 8.79
CA VAL A 492 -4.18 -32.69 7.85
C VAL A 492 -4.35 -34.02 8.59
N ASN A 493 -5.16 -34.92 8.04
CA ASN A 493 -5.01 -36.36 8.28
C ASN A 493 -4.10 -36.94 7.19
N VAL A 494 -3.16 -37.79 7.57
CA VAL A 494 -2.21 -38.46 6.64
C VAL A 494 -2.38 -39.98 6.59
N GLU A 495 -1.82 -40.63 5.59
CA GLU A 495 -1.94 -42.08 5.38
C GLU A 495 -0.94 -42.87 6.22
N LYS A 496 0.30 -42.37 6.31
CA LYS A 496 1.37 -42.91 7.16
C LYS A 496 1.01 -42.74 8.64
N LYS A 497 1.14 -43.81 9.44
CA LYS A 497 0.74 -43.84 10.86
C LYS A 497 1.92 -43.86 11.80
N GLY A 498 1.72 -43.37 13.04
CA GLY A 498 2.71 -43.45 14.11
C GLY A 498 3.90 -42.51 13.96
N ILE A 499 3.69 -41.36 13.31
CA ILE A 499 4.69 -40.34 13.03
C ILE A 499 4.87 -39.44 14.27
N THR A 500 6.09 -38.97 14.53
CA THR A 500 6.39 -37.96 15.57
C THR A 500 6.48 -36.53 15.00
N ALA A 501 6.45 -35.49 15.84
CA ALA A 501 6.68 -34.12 15.38
C ALA A 501 8.11 -33.94 14.84
N GLU A 502 9.05 -34.68 15.42
CA GLU A 502 10.45 -34.78 15.06
C GLU A 502 10.63 -35.36 13.65
N ASP A 503 9.90 -36.42 13.28
CA ASP A 503 9.91 -37.00 11.92
C ASP A 503 9.44 -35.99 10.87
N VAL A 504 8.34 -35.27 11.17
CA VAL A 504 7.77 -34.24 10.28
C VAL A 504 8.76 -33.08 10.10
N ASN A 505 9.36 -32.61 11.20
CA ASN A 505 10.38 -31.57 11.16
C ASN A 505 11.66 -32.02 10.44
N ALA A 506 12.07 -33.29 10.57
CA ALA A 506 13.21 -33.86 9.85
C ALA A 506 12.97 -33.93 8.32
N ALA A 507 11.75 -34.29 7.91
CA ALA A 507 11.35 -34.25 6.49
C ALA A 507 11.44 -32.83 5.91
N PHE A 508 11.00 -31.80 6.66
CA PHE A 508 11.13 -30.42 6.22
C PHE A 508 12.59 -29.94 6.11
N ARG A 509 13.48 -30.32 7.04
CA ARG A 509 14.92 -30.00 6.94
C ARG A 509 15.55 -30.65 5.71
N LYS A 510 15.33 -31.95 5.50
CA LYS A 510 15.78 -32.70 4.31
C LYS A 510 15.35 -32.01 3.01
N ALA A 511 14.12 -31.48 2.97
CA ALA A 511 13.62 -30.72 1.82
C ALA A 511 14.27 -29.34 1.68
N ALA A 512 14.42 -28.59 2.78
CA ALA A 512 15.02 -27.25 2.81
C ALA A 512 16.53 -27.24 2.51
N ASP A 513 17.28 -28.27 2.91
CA ASP A 513 18.69 -28.41 2.57
C ASP A 513 18.92 -28.85 1.11
N GLY A 514 17.94 -29.55 0.54
CA GLY A 514 17.94 -30.11 -0.81
C GLY A 514 16.96 -29.42 -1.79
N PRO A 515 15.89 -30.09 -2.27
CA PRO A 515 15.10 -29.65 -3.43
C PRO A 515 14.30 -28.35 -3.23
N LEU A 516 14.08 -27.89 -2.00
CA LEU A 516 13.37 -26.65 -1.67
C LEU A 516 14.30 -25.56 -1.13
N LYS A 517 15.62 -25.67 -1.34
CA LYS A 517 16.61 -24.71 -0.83
C LYS A 517 16.36 -23.30 -1.35
N GLY A 518 16.16 -22.36 -0.43
CA GLY A 518 15.78 -20.96 -0.74
C GLY A 518 14.28 -20.75 -1.02
N ILE A 519 13.47 -21.81 -0.96
CA ILE A 519 11.99 -21.77 -1.04
C ILE A 519 11.37 -22.13 0.33
N LEU A 520 11.96 -23.10 1.02
CA LEU A 520 11.57 -23.56 2.36
C LEU A 520 12.73 -23.32 3.35
N ASP A 521 12.39 -23.05 4.61
CA ASP A 521 13.29 -22.95 5.75
C ASP A 521 12.64 -23.56 7.00
N VAL A 522 13.42 -23.86 8.06
CA VAL A 522 12.94 -24.46 9.32
C VAL A 522 13.56 -23.71 10.51
N CYS A 523 12.73 -23.04 11.29
CA CYS A 523 13.14 -22.24 12.45
C CYS A 523 12.87 -22.97 13.77
N ASP A 524 13.91 -23.15 14.56
CA ASP A 524 13.87 -23.71 15.93
C ASP A 524 13.86 -22.64 17.03
N VAL A 525 14.04 -21.37 16.66
CA VAL A 525 14.05 -20.24 17.58
C VAL A 525 12.61 -19.75 17.79
N PRO A 526 12.16 -19.46 19.03
CA PRO A 526 10.82 -18.94 19.31
C PRO A 526 10.70 -17.46 18.89
N LEU A 527 10.55 -17.23 17.58
CA LEU A 527 10.42 -15.93 16.94
C LEU A 527 8.96 -15.50 16.80
N VAL A 528 8.74 -14.24 16.40
CA VAL A 528 7.40 -13.69 16.11
C VAL A 528 7.36 -12.98 14.76
N SER A 529 6.17 -12.55 14.33
CA SER A 529 5.92 -12.03 12.98
C SER A 529 6.85 -10.89 12.53
N VAL A 530 7.40 -10.09 13.44
CA VAL A 530 8.29 -8.97 13.09
C VAL A 530 9.68 -9.41 12.63
N ASP A 531 10.08 -10.65 12.96
CA ASP A 531 11.42 -11.19 12.73
C ASP A 531 11.57 -11.79 11.33
N PHE A 532 10.50 -12.39 10.80
CA PHE A 532 10.44 -12.95 9.43
C PHE A 532 10.30 -11.89 8.32
N ARG A 533 10.32 -10.58 8.65
CA ARG A 533 10.27 -9.50 7.65
C ARG A 533 11.50 -9.52 6.76
N CYS A 534 11.29 -9.36 5.46
CA CYS A 534 12.34 -9.50 4.45
C CYS A 534 12.98 -10.90 4.38
N SER A 535 12.31 -11.94 4.89
CA SER A 535 12.73 -13.33 4.64
C SER A 535 12.53 -13.69 3.16
N ASP A 536 13.59 -14.19 2.52
CA ASP A 536 13.61 -14.48 1.07
C ASP A 536 12.88 -15.79 0.68
N VAL A 537 12.64 -16.69 1.65
CA VAL A 537 11.94 -17.96 1.42
C VAL A 537 10.43 -17.76 1.29
N SER A 538 9.75 -18.72 0.68
CA SER A 538 8.29 -18.71 0.57
C SER A 538 7.60 -19.12 1.88
N SER A 539 8.26 -19.98 2.65
CA SER A 539 7.74 -20.57 3.89
C SER A 539 8.89 -20.84 4.86
N THR A 540 8.77 -20.38 6.11
CA THR A 540 9.63 -20.82 7.22
C THR A 540 8.78 -21.63 8.19
N ILE A 541 9.06 -22.92 8.34
CA ILE A 541 8.37 -23.79 9.31
C ILE A 541 8.75 -23.37 10.72
N ASP A 542 7.76 -23.24 11.59
CA ASP A 542 7.96 -23.07 13.03
C ASP A 542 8.01 -24.46 13.67
N SER A 543 9.22 -25.01 13.83
CA SER A 543 9.41 -26.42 14.22
C SER A 543 8.81 -26.70 15.61
N SER A 544 8.79 -25.67 16.47
CA SER A 544 8.26 -25.69 17.84
C SER A 544 6.73 -25.81 17.90
N LEU A 545 6.05 -25.52 16.80
CA LEU A 545 4.59 -25.54 16.68
C LEU A 545 4.07 -26.67 15.77
N THR A 546 4.97 -27.52 15.23
CA THR A 546 4.59 -28.81 14.62
C THR A 546 4.05 -29.74 15.70
N MET A 547 2.88 -30.35 15.46
CA MET A 547 2.24 -31.27 16.41
C MET A 547 1.67 -32.49 15.68
N VAL A 548 1.72 -33.65 16.32
CA VAL A 548 0.97 -34.84 15.89
C VAL A 548 -0.02 -35.21 16.99
N MET A 549 -1.26 -35.53 16.60
CA MET A 549 -2.32 -36.00 17.50
C MET A 549 -2.94 -37.30 16.99
N GLY A 550 -3.19 -38.24 17.90
CA GLY A 550 -3.61 -39.59 17.52
C GLY A 550 -2.49 -40.30 16.76
N ASP A 551 -2.87 -41.09 15.76
CA ASP A 551 -1.94 -41.82 14.89
C ASP A 551 -1.74 -41.17 13.51
N ASP A 552 -2.57 -40.19 13.11
CA ASP A 552 -2.58 -39.60 11.76
C ASP A 552 -2.84 -38.09 11.61
N MET A 553 -3.13 -37.34 12.69
CA MET A 553 -3.45 -35.91 12.55
C MET A 553 -2.20 -35.06 12.76
N VAL A 554 -1.71 -34.42 11.69
CA VAL A 554 -0.52 -33.56 11.74
C VAL A 554 -0.93 -32.09 11.60
N LYS A 555 -0.41 -31.26 12.51
CA LYS A 555 -0.46 -29.80 12.47
C LYS A 555 0.93 -29.26 12.11
N VAL A 556 0.98 -28.31 11.18
CA VAL A 556 2.20 -27.58 10.82
C VAL A 556 1.90 -26.08 10.76
N VAL A 557 2.82 -25.28 11.31
CA VAL A 557 2.76 -23.82 11.29
C VAL A 557 3.90 -23.28 10.44
N ALA A 558 3.60 -22.36 9.51
CA ALA A 558 4.57 -21.80 8.57
C ALA A 558 4.42 -20.29 8.42
N TRP A 559 5.49 -19.55 8.76
CA TRP A 559 5.60 -18.11 8.59
C TRP A 559 5.96 -17.72 7.15
N TYR A 560 5.52 -16.55 6.70
CA TYR A 560 5.89 -16.00 5.39
C TYR A 560 5.80 -14.47 5.35
N ASP A 561 6.79 -13.80 4.75
CA ASP A 561 6.65 -12.40 4.35
C ASP A 561 5.76 -12.32 3.11
N ASN A 562 4.49 -11.98 3.33
CA ASN A 562 3.46 -11.91 2.30
C ASN A 562 3.66 -10.76 1.29
N GLU A 563 4.64 -9.88 1.47
CA GLU A 563 5.07 -8.89 0.48
C GLU A 563 6.42 -9.25 -0.15
N TRP A 564 7.43 -9.55 0.67
CA TRP A 564 8.83 -9.71 0.23
C TRP A 564 9.13 -11.09 -0.35
N GLY A 565 8.96 -12.17 0.41
CA GLY A 565 9.23 -13.55 -0.06
C GLY A 565 8.36 -13.90 -1.29
N TYR A 566 7.11 -13.43 -1.32
CA TYR A 566 6.27 -13.51 -2.51
C TYR A 566 6.85 -12.75 -3.72
N SER A 567 7.41 -11.55 -3.51
CA SER A 567 8.02 -10.76 -4.60
C SER A 567 9.34 -11.36 -5.07
N GLN A 568 10.10 -12.03 -4.21
CA GLN A 568 11.24 -12.86 -4.62
C GLN A 568 10.76 -13.98 -5.55
N ARG A 569 9.66 -14.68 -5.24
CA ARG A 569 9.07 -15.69 -6.15
C ARG A 569 8.62 -15.11 -7.51
N VAL A 570 8.11 -13.88 -7.55
CA VAL A 570 7.82 -13.20 -8.83
C VAL A 570 9.10 -12.93 -9.63
N VAL A 571 10.23 -12.60 -8.98
CA VAL A 571 11.54 -12.48 -9.65
C VAL A 571 12.04 -13.84 -10.12
N ASP A 572 11.91 -14.90 -9.32
CA ASP A 572 12.34 -16.26 -9.66
C ASP A 572 11.54 -16.84 -10.84
N LEU A 573 10.21 -16.66 -10.86
CA LEU A 573 9.38 -17.04 -12.01
C LEU A 573 9.74 -16.21 -13.27
N ALA A 574 10.06 -14.92 -13.12
CA ALA A 574 10.52 -14.11 -14.24
C ALA A 574 11.93 -14.50 -14.74
N HIS A 575 12.80 -15.02 -13.86
CA HIS A 575 14.10 -15.62 -14.24
C HIS A 575 13.89 -16.96 -14.96
N LEU A 576 13.00 -17.84 -14.49
CA LEU A 576 12.62 -19.07 -15.19
C LEU A 576 12.12 -18.79 -16.61
N VAL A 577 11.22 -17.82 -16.75
CA VAL A 577 10.69 -17.35 -18.05
C VAL A 577 11.81 -16.85 -18.97
N ALA A 578 12.83 -16.19 -18.42
CA ALA A 578 13.98 -15.68 -19.17
C ALA A 578 14.98 -16.77 -19.59
N ASN A 579 15.22 -17.76 -18.72
CA ASN A 579 16.13 -18.88 -19.00
C ASN A 579 15.50 -19.85 -20.02
N LYS A 580 14.18 -20.04 -19.98
CA LYS A 580 13.38 -20.75 -21.00
C LYS A 580 12.79 -19.77 -22.04
N TRP A 581 13.60 -18.82 -22.56
CA TRP A 581 13.16 -17.86 -23.58
C TRP A 581 13.63 -18.27 -25.00
N PRO A 582 12.80 -18.14 -26.05
CA PRO A 582 13.16 -18.55 -27.41
C PRO A 582 14.46 -17.90 -27.90
N GLY A 583 15.40 -18.74 -28.36
CA GLY A 583 16.73 -18.31 -28.83
C GLY A 583 17.79 -18.18 -27.74
N VAL A 584 17.45 -18.36 -26.47
CA VAL A 584 18.43 -18.59 -25.40
C VAL A 584 18.86 -20.06 -25.46
N ALA A 585 20.17 -20.32 -25.50
CA ALA A 585 20.69 -21.68 -25.34
C ALA A 585 20.42 -22.16 -23.91
N ALA A 586 20.01 -23.41 -23.74
CA ALA A 586 19.82 -24.00 -22.41
C ALA A 586 21.12 -23.89 -21.60
N GLN A 587 21.00 -23.72 -20.28
CA GLN A 587 22.15 -23.87 -19.38
C GLN A 587 22.36 -25.37 -19.14
N GLY A 588 23.31 -25.92 -19.87
CA GLY A 588 23.62 -27.34 -19.99
C GLY A 588 24.21 -27.64 -21.37
N SER A 589 24.76 -28.82 -21.55
CA SER A 589 25.17 -29.41 -22.84
C SER A 589 23.99 -29.52 -23.82
N GLY A 590 22.80 -29.81 -23.29
CA GLY A 590 21.64 -30.26 -24.04
C GLY A 590 21.51 -31.79 -24.12
N ASP A 591 22.49 -32.55 -23.61
CA ASP A 591 22.38 -33.98 -23.36
C ASP A 591 22.08 -34.22 -21.86
N PRO A 592 20.90 -34.79 -21.51
CA PRO A 592 20.55 -35.09 -20.12
C PRO A 592 21.55 -36.01 -19.40
N LEU A 593 22.32 -36.83 -20.11
CA LEU A 593 23.36 -37.67 -19.52
C LEU A 593 24.61 -36.85 -19.20
N GLU A 594 25.05 -35.96 -20.09
CA GLU A 594 26.23 -35.12 -19.87
C GLU A 594 25.99 -34.14 -18.70
N ASP A 595 24.81 -33.50 -18.64
CA ASP A 595 24.39 -32.62 -17.53
C ASP A 595 24.24 -33.39 -16.19
N PHE A 596 23.77 -34.64 -16.23
CA PHE A 596 23.75 -35.53 -15.06
C PHE A 596 25.17 -35.90 -14.60
N CYS A 597 26.10 -36.07 -15.53
CA CYS A 597 27.47 -36.49 -15.26
C CYS A 597 28.40 -35.36 -14.81
N GLU A 598 28.16 -34.10 -15.21
CA GLU A 598 28.81 -32.94 -14.57
C GLU A 598 28.54 -32.90 -13.06
N THR A 599 27.33 -33.33 -12.65
CA THR A 599 26.88 -33.29 -11.24
C THR A 599 27.08 -34.61 -10.49
N ASN A 600 27.17 -35.75 -11.19
CA ASN A 600 27.33 -37.09 -10.60
C ASN A 600 28.50 -37.90 -11.23
N PRO A 601 29.73 -37.36 -11.32
CA PRO A 601 30.84 -38.00 -12.06
C PRO A 601 31.31 -39.36 -11.49
N ALA A 602 30.85 -39.72 -10.29
CA ALA A 602 31.13 -41.02 -9.67
C ALA A 602 30.19 -42.15 -10.13
N ASP A 603 29.10 -41.86 -10.85
CA ASP A 603 28.13 -42.87 -11.27
C ASP A 603 28.72 -43.88 -12.29
N LYS A 604 27.98 -44.95 -12.61
CA LYS A 604 28.36 -45.94 -13.60
C LYS A 604 28.01 -45.50 -15.02
N GLU A 605 26.89 -44.80 -15.21
CA GLU A 605 26.47 -44.37 -16.55
C GLU A 605 27.42 -43.31 -17.14
N CYS A 606 28.09 -42.55 -16.28
CA CYS A 606 29.06 -41.51 -16.65
C CYS A 606 30.44 -42.02 -17.12
N LYS A 607 30.73 -43.33 -16.99
CA LYS A 607 32.08 -43.90 -17.22
C LYS A 607 32.32 -44.38 -18.65
N VAL A 608 31.57 -43.83 -19.60
CA VAL A 608 31.61 -44.22 -21.02
C VAL A 608 32.39 -43.19 -21.88
N PHE A 609 32.70 -42.01 -21.35
CA PHE A 609 33.34 -40.90 -22.08
C PHE A 609 34.88 -40.80 -21.92
N GLU A 610 35.54 -41.74 -21.24
CA GLU A 610 37.01 -41.87 -21.22
C GLU A 610 37.48 -43.06 -22.08
N ALA A 611 37.46 -42.89 -23.41
CA ALA A 611 37.99 -43.85 -24.39
C ALA A 611 38.49 -43.15 -25.68
#